data_AF-A0A847HLL7-F1
#
_entry.id   AF-A0A847HLL7-F1
#
_cell.length_a   1.000
_cell.length_b   1.000
_cell.length_c   1.000
_cell.angle_alpha   90.00
_cell.angle_beta   90.00
_cell.angle_gamma   90.00
#
_symmetry.space_group_name_H-M   'P 1'
#
loop_
_entity.id
_entity.type
_entity.pdbx_description
1 polymer ?
#
loop_
_entity_poly.entity_id
_entity_poly.type
_entity_poly.pdbx_seq_one_letter_code
_entity_poly.pdbx_strand_id
1 'polypeptide(L)'
;MGMWTIPKEPTEEQKFSAAELDEFTAAIATAVYTRRMSVPVIMALEMAKPLSFLGYSSLVVFGPILEMIIDPVKMEKFQALLADRSRIERLIVNIEDLEKSKTEDKEGESREQR
;
A
#
# COMPACT_ATOMS: atom_id res chain seq x y z
N MET A 1 -18.89 -4.83 44.11
CA MET A 1 -17.66 -4.65 43.32
C MET A 1 -17.43 -5.90 42.49
N GLY A 2 -18.06 -5.98 41.32
CA GLY A 2 -17.75 -7.02 40.35
C GLY A 2 -16.51 -6.59 39.59
N MET A 3 -15.41 -7.32 39.75
CA MET A 3 -14.21 -7.11 38.94
C MET A 3 -14.56 -7.46 37.50
N TRP A 4 -14.65 -6.44 36.66
CA TRP A 4 -14.72 -6.58 35.21
C TRP A 4 -13.34 -7.03 34.73
N THR A 5 -13.10 -8.33 34.63
CA THR A 5 -11.94 -8.86 33.91
C THR A 5 -12.30 -8.87 32.44
N ILE A 6 -12.01 -7.77 31.75
CA ILE A 6 -11.99 -7.74 30.29
C ILE A 6 -11.08 -8.92 29.88
N PRO A 7 -11.59 -9.95 29.18
CA PRO A 7 -10.71 -10.89 28.52
C PRO A 7 -9.82 -10.02 27.65
N LYS A 8 -8.51 -10.00 27.92
CA LYS A 8 -7.57 -9.49 26.92
C LYS A 8 -7.83 -10.36 25.71
N GLU A 9 -8.59 -9.83 24.75
CA GLU A 9 -8.67 -10.39 23.42
C GLU A 9 -7.23 -10.71 23.01
N PRO A 10 -6.99 -11.89 22.41
CA PRO A 10 -5.64 -12.26 22.04
C PRO A 10 -5.10 -11.10 21.22
N THR A 11 -4.03 -10.49 21.73
CA THR A 11 -3.27 -9.43 21.10
C THR A 11 -3.20 -9.71 19.61
N GLU A 12 -3.91 -8.91 18.81
CA GLU A 12 -3.87 -8.81 17.35
C GLU A 12 -2.77 -9.72 16.79
N GLU A 13 -3.11 -10.99 16.53
CA GLU A 13 -2.20 -11.88 15.85
C GLU A 13 -1.86 -11.17 14.56
N GLN A 14 -0.57 -10.92 14.33
CA GLN A 14 -0.09 -10.27 13.12
C GLN A 14 -0.51 -11.16 11.94
N LYS A 15 -1.69 -10.87 11.37
CA LYS A 15 -2.46 -11.75 10.48
C LYS A 15 -1.72 -12.10 9.20
N PHE A 16 -0.73 -11.29 8.85
CA PHE A 16 0.13 -11.46 7.69
C PHE A 16 1.59 -11.33 8.10
N SER A 17 2.43 -12.24 7.60
CA SER A 17 3.88 -12.16 7.76
C SER A 17 4.47 -10.98 6.98
N ALA A 18 5.69 -10.56 7.34
CA ALA A 18 6.36 -9.47 6.63
C ALA A 18 6.56 -9.79 5.14
N ALA A 19 6.95 -11.03 4.81
CA ALA A 19 7.17 -11.48 3.43
C ALA A 19 5.89 -11.41 2.59
N GLU A 20 4.74 -11.81 3.14
CA GLU A 20 3.45 -11.73 2.44
C GLU A 20 3.04 -10.28 2.14
N LEU A 21 3.32 -9.36 3.06
CA LEU A 21 3.03 -7.94 2.86
C LEU A 21 4.00 -7.32 1.84
N ASP A 22 5.24 -7.77 1.79
CA ASP A 22 6.22 -7.28 0.81
C ASP A 22 5.88 -7.79 -0.60
N GLU A 23 5.45 -9.05 -0.76
CA GLU A 23 4.92 -9.58 -2.02
C GLU A 23 3.68 -8.79 -2.48
N PHE A 24 2.76 -8.51 -1.53
CA PHE A 24 1.57 -7.72 -1.83
C PHE A 24 1.91 -6.27 -2.22
N THR A 25 2.93 -5.68 -1.59
CA THR A 25 3.44 -4.34 -1.94
C THR A 25 3.94 -4.32 -3.39
N ALA A 26 4.73 -5.32 -3.79
CA ALA A 26 5.23 -5.44 -5.17
C ALA A 26 4.10 -5.61 -6.19
N ALA A 27 3.07 -6.39 -5.84
CA ALA A 27 1.89 -6.57 -6.67
C ALA A 27 1.11 -5.25 -6.87
N ILE A 28 0.92 -4.45 -5.82
CA ILE A 28 0.27 -3.14 -5.91
C ILE A 28 1.13 -2.18 -6.75
N ALA A 29 2.43 -2.10 -6.49
CA ALA A 29 3.33 -1.22 -7.24
C ALA A 29 3.26 -1.50 -8.75
N THR A 30 3.32 -2.78 -9.13
CA THR A 30 3.17 -3.23 -10.53
C THR A 30 1.79 -2.85 -11.10
N ALA A 31 0.73 -3.05 -10.32
CA ALA A 31 -0.64 -2.70 -10.70
C ALA A 31 -0.84 -1.18 -10.93
N VAL A 32 -0.23 -0.35 -10.10
CA VAL A 32 -0.26 1.12 -10.21
C VAL A 32 0.51 1.58 -11.45
N TYR A 33 1.72 1.06 -11.62
CA TYR A 33 2.61 1.38 -12.72
C TYR A 33 2.01 0.99 -14.09
N THR A 34 1.52 -0.24 -14.22
CA THR A 34 0.90 -0.75 -15.47
C THR A 34 -0.33 0.06 -15.89
N ARG A 35 -1.06 0.63 -14.93
CA ARG A 35 -2.23 1.51 -15.17
C ARG A 35 -1.85 2.98 -15.37
N ARG A 36 -0.57 3.34 -15.35
CA ARG A 36 -0.07 4.73 -15.45
C ARG A 36 -0.62 5.66 -14.37
N MET A 37 -0.81 5.13 -13.15
CA MET A 37 -1.34 5.88 -12.01
C MET A 37 -0.28 6.27 -10.97
N SER A 38 1.01 6.15 -11.30
CA SER A 38 2.13 6.35 -10.36
C SER A 38 2.07 7.70 -9.64
N VAL A 39 1.95 8.81 -10.40
CA VAL A 39 1.89 10.17 -9.85
C VAL A 39 0.69 10.40 -8.90
N PRO A 40 -0.58 10.18 -9.32
CA PRO A 40 -1.72 10.42 -8.44
C PRO A 40 -1.75 9.48 -7.23
N VAL A 41 -1.27 8.24 -7.36
CA VAL A 41 -1.23 7.28 -6.24
C VAL A 41 -0.15 7.66 -5.24
N ILE A 42 1.07 8.01 -5.68
CA ILE A 42 2.13 8.48 -4.78
C ILE A 42 1.66 9.72 -4.01
N MET A 43 1.05 10.69 -4.69
CA MET A 43 0.49 11.88 -4.03
C MET A 43 -0.55 11.51 -2.96
N ALA A 44 -1.48 10.59 -3.25
CA ALA A 44 -2.47 10.14 -2.28
C ALA A 44 -1.82 9.42 -1.07
N LEU A 45 -0.79 8.59 -1.30
CA LEU A 45 -0.06 7.89 -0.24
C LEU A 45 0.77 8.85 0.64
N GLU A 46 1.39 9.87 0.04
CA GLU A 46 2.06 10.97 0.74
C GLU A 46 1.10 11.72 1.67
N MET A 47 -0.11 12.02 1.18
CA MET A 47 -1.17 12.65 1.96
C MET A 47 -1.71 11.74 3.08
N ALA A 48 -1.57 10.42 2.94
CA ALA A 48 -1.94 9.45 3.96
C ALA A 48 -0.86 9.23 5.04
N LYS A 49 0.40 9.65 4.81
CA LYS A 49 1.48 9.58 5.80
C LYS A 49 1.27 10.37 7.10
N PRO A 50 0.63 11.56 7.14
CA PRO A 50 0.22 12.16 8.41
C PRO A 50 -0.87 11.29 9.05
N LEU A 51 -0.45 10.43 9.98
CA LEU A 51 -1.28 9.49 10.76
C LEU A 51 -2.51 10.14 11.45
N SER A 52 -2.66 11.46 11.46
CA SER A 52 -3.81 12.18 11.99
C SER A 52 -5.11 12.01 11.19
N PHE A 53 -5.07 11.44 9.96
CA PHE A 53 -6.26 11.32 9.12
C PHE A 53 -7.01 9.97 9.22
N LEU A 54 -6.44 8.96 9.87
CA LEU A 54 -7.10 7.67 10.11
C LEU A 54 -7.82 7.67 11.48
N GLY A 55 -8.83 8.54 11.61
CA GLY A 55 -9.96 8.22 12.47
C GLY A 55 -10.82 7.12 11.84
N TYR A 56 -11.69 6.50 12.64
CA TYR A 56 -12.59 5.36 12.40
C TYR A 56 -13.37 5.28 11.04
N SER A 57 -13.26 6.26 10.14
CA SER A 57 -14.16 6.47 9.00
C SER A 57 -13.52 6.46 7.60
N SER A 58 -12.18 6.38 7.49
CA SER A 58 -11.50 6.48 6.18
C SER A 58 -11.74 5.29 5.26
N LEU A 59 -11.85 4.08 5.82
CA LEU A 59 -12.13 2.86 5.04
C LEU A 59 -13.57 2.82 4.50
N VAL A 60 -14.52 3.45 5.18
CA VAL A 60 -15.93 3.52 4.73
C VAL A 60 -16.06 4.39 3.47
N VAL A 61 -15.25 5.44 3.36
CA VAL A 61 -15.30 6.36 2.22
C VAL A 61 -14.66 5.76 0.96
N PHE A 62 -13.56 5.01 1.11
CA PHE A 62 -12.86 4.41 -0.02
C PHE A 62 -13.26 2.96 -0.31
N GLY A 63 -14.05 2.32 0.56
CA GLY A 63 -14.52 0.94 0.44
C GLY A 63 -15.06 0.57 -0.94
N PRO A 64 -16.05 1.30 -1.51
CA PRO A 64 -16.66 0.93 -2.79
C PRO A 64 -15.69 0.98 -3.99
N ILE A 65 -14.72 1.90 -3.97
CA ILE A 65 -13.73 2.04 -5.06
C ILE A 65 -12.66 0.95 -4.93
N LEU A 66 -12.24 0.67 -3.69
CA LEU A 66 -11.26 -0.36 -3.39
C LEU A 66 -11.84 -1.76 -3.66
N GLU A 67 -13.10 -2.05 -3.32
CA GLU A 67 -13.77 -3.33 -3.60
C GLU A 67 -13.84 -3.67 -5.10
N MET A 68 -13.88 -2.67 -5.98
CA MET A 68 -13.85 -2.90 -7.44
C MET A 68 -12.45 -3.22 -7.98
N ILE A 69 -11.39 -2.92 -7.22
CA ILE A 69 -9.98 -3.04 -7.66
C ILE A 69 -9.23 -4.11 -6.84
N ILE A 70 -9.68 -4.37 -5.62
CA ILE A 70 -9.02 -5.13 -4.56
C ILE A 70 -10.04 -6.10 -3.97
N ASP A 71 -9.83 -7.40 -4.20
CA ASP A 71 -10.58 -8.50 -3.57
C ASP A 71 -10.70 -8.27 -2.04
N PRO A 72 -11.84 -8.55 -1.38
CA PRO A 72 -11.98 -8.39 0.07
C PRO A 72 -10.85 -9.03 0.89
N VAL A 73 -10.25 -10.13 0.43
CA VAL A 73 -9.06 -10.74 1.07
C VAL A 73 -7.83 -9.82 1.02
N LYS A 74 -7.71 -9.02 -0.03
CA LYS A 74 -6.63 -8.04 -0.22
C LYS A 74 -6.91 -6.72 0.51
N MET A 75 -8.15 -6.43 0.89
CA MET A 75 -8.51 -5.24 1.66
C MET A 75 -7.86 -5.25 3.05
N GLU A 76 -7.88 -6.38 3.74
CA GLU A 76 -7.21 -6.51 5.06
C GLU A 76 -5.68 -6.37 4.94
N LYS A 77 -5.07 -6.93 3.89
CA LYS A 77 -3.64 -6.74 3.60
C LYS A 77 -3.32 -5.28 3.29
N PHE A 78 -4.22 -4.59 2.60
CA PHE A 78 -4.08 -3.16 2.29
C PHE A 78 -4.18 -2.30 3.55
N GLN A 79 -5.12 -2.61 4.44
CA GLN A 79 -5.21 -1.97 5.76
C GLN A 79 -3.94 -2.18 6.59
N ALA A 80 -3.41 -3.41 6.63
CA ALA A 80 -2.15 -3.72 7.32
C ALA A 80 -0.95 -2.96 6.73
N LEU A 81 -0.93 -2.72 5.41
CA LEU A 81 0.07 -1.90 4.73
C LEU A 81 -0.07 -0.42 5.13
N LEU A 82 -1.29 0.12 5.16
CA LEU A 82 -1.55 1.53 5.49
C LEU A 82 -1.38 1.86 6.99
N ALA A 83 -1.50 0.87 7.87
CA ALA A 83 -1.30 1.05 9.32
C ALA A 83 0.16 1.35 9.71
N ASP A 84 1.12 1.00 8.85
CA ASP A 84 2.55 1.19 9.09
C ASP A 84 3.14 2.19 8.08
N ARG A 85 3.56 3.36 8.58
CA ARG A 85 4.19 4.40 7.76
C ARG A 85 5.39 3.88 6.96
N SER A 86 6.18 2.96 7.52
CA SER A 86 7.33 2.38 6.82
C SER A 86 6.90 1.51 5.63
N ARG A 87 5.72 0.89 5.69
CA ARG A 87 5.14 0.11 4.59
C ARG A 87 4.57 0.99 3.50
N ILE A 88 3.94 2.11 3.86
CA ILE A 88 3.54 3.15 2.89
C ILE A 88 4.76 3.65 2.13
N GLU A 89 5.86 3.95 2.83
CA GLU A 89 7.10 4.39 2.20
C GLU A 89 7.66 3.34 1.24
N ARG A 90 7.69 2.06 1.65
CA ARG A 90 8.12 0.94 0.79
C ARG A 90 7.26 0.83 -0.48
N LEU A 91 5.96 1.07 -0.39
CA LEU A 91 5.07 1.07 -1.55
C LEU A 91 5.40 2.22 -2.51
N ILE A 92 5.62 3.42 -1.99
CA ILE A 92 6.01 4.59 -2.79
C ILE A 92 7.32 4.32 -3.54
N VAL A 93 8.37 3.89 -2.82
CA VAL A 93 9.68 3.60 -3.41
C VAL A 93 9.58 2.54 -4.51
N ASN A 94 8.84 1.45 -4.29
CA ASN A 94 8.64 0.42 -5.31
C ASN A 94 7.96 0.98 -6.58
N ILE A 95 7.00 1.90 -6.46
CA ILE A 95 6.37 2.55 -7.62
C ILE A 95 7.37 3.44 -8.36
N GLU A 96 8.18 4.22 -7.62
CA GLU A 96 9.19 5.09 -8.21
C GLU A 96 10.28 4.31 -8.96
N ASP A 97 10.73 3.19 -8.40
CA ASP A 97 11.77 2.37 -9.02
C ASP A 97 11.30 1.69 -10.31
N LEU A 98 10.00 1.34 -10.39
CA LEU A 98 9.39 0.88 -11.64
C LEU A 98 9.34 1.97 -12.73
N GLU A 99 9.17 3.24 -12.37
CA GLU A 99 9.21 4.35 -13.33
C GLU A 99 10.64 4.69 -13.78
N LYS A 100 11.62 4.61 -12.86
CA LYS A 100 13.04 4.85 -13.17
C LYS A 100 13.58 3.80 -14.14
N SER A 101 13.36 2.52 -13.86
CA SER A 101 13.86 1.42 -14.70
C SER A 101 13.43 1.54 -16.17
N LYS A 102 12.16 1.88 -16.44
CA LYS A 102 11.69 2.11 -17.82
C LYS A 102 12.30 3.34 -18.49
N THR A 103 12.65 4.35 -17.72
CA THR A 103 13.29 5.56 -18.26
C THR A 103 14.72 5.22 -18.69
N GLU A 104 15.44 4.44 -17.89
CA GLU A 104 16.78 3.93 -18.19
C GLU A 104 16.80 3.03 -19.43
N ASP A 105 15.84 2.10 -19.55
CA ASP A 105 15.71 1.22 -20.73
C ASP A 105 15.58 2.02 -22.04
N LYS A 106 14.72 3.04 -22.06
CA LYS A 106 14.49 3.89 -23.25
C LYS A 106 15.69 4.77 -23.61
N GLU A 107 16.43 5.23 -22.62
CA GLU A 107 17.63 6.04 -22.83
C GLU A 107 18.81 5.19 -23.33
N GLY A 108 18.94 3.96 -22.85
CA GLY A 108 19.92 2.98 -23.34
C GLY A 108 19.69 2.64 -24.82
N GLU A 109 18.46 2.32 -25.19
CA GLU A 109 18.07 2.03 -26.59
C GLU A 109 18.33 3.22 -27.53
N SER A 110 18.11 4.46 -27.06
CA SER A 110 18.34 5.68 -27.86
C SER A 110 19.82 6.03 -28.03
N ARG A 111 20.70 5.55 -27.15
CA ARG A 111 22.15 5.75 -27.23
C ARG A 111 22.84 4.72 -28.11
N GLU A 112 22.30 3.51 -28.21
CA GLU A 112 22.83 2.45 -29.08
C GLU A 112 22.52 2.66 -30.57
N GLN A 113 21.49 3.47 -30.88
CA GLN A 113 21.06 3.79 -32.25
C GLN A 113 21.66 5.09 -32.84
N ARG A 114 22.59 5.75 -32.16
CA ARG A 114 23.28 6.97 -32.60
C ARG A 114 24.76 6.73 -32.84
#